data_AF-A0A532CSA7-F1
#
_entry.id   AF-A0A532CSA7-F1
#
_cell.length_a   1.000
_cell.length_b   1.000
_cell.length_c   1.000
_cell.angle_alpha   90.00
_cell.angle_beta   90.00
_cell.angle_gamma   90.00
#
_symmetry.space_group_name_H-M   'P 1'
#
loop_
_entity.id
_entity.type
_entity.pdbx_description
1 polymer ?
#
loop_
_entity_poly.entity_id
_entity_poly.type
_entity_poly.pdbx_seq_one_letter_code
_entity_poly.pdbx_strand_id
1 'polypeptide(L)'
;MDVFDSAIRTKRDLAGVFEYDEADDPKSATAYFYLCRIEDGRVGPVVGAIHVRSGDWAITEADISVRWDKDERRVGLFIFGALWASFDTVTGARHGGGYGKDFQPDIPWI
;
A
#
# COMPACT_ATOMS: atom_id res chain seq x y z
N MET A 1 6.01 -1.60 -16.96
CA MET A 1 6.95 -1.22 -15.91
C MET A 1 6.24 -1.40 -14.59
N ASP A 2 6.70 -2.35 -13.79
CA ASP A 2 6.13 -2.54 -12.46
C ASP A 2 6.46 -1.33 -11.58
N VAL A 3 5.46 -0.80 -10.87
CA VAL A 3 5.66 0.31 -9.92
C VAL A 3 5.63 -0.26 -8.51
N PHE A 4 6.67 0.03 -7.75
CA PHE A 4 6.87 -0.54 -6.42
C PHE A 4 7.34 0.52 -5.43
N ASP A 5 6.78 0.49 -4.22
CA ASP A 5 7.35 1.22 -3.08
C ASP A 5 7.11 0.44 -1.78
N SER A 6 7.99 0.61 -0.81
CA SER A 6 7.87 -0.08 0.48
C SER A 6 8.47 0.71 1.62
N ALA A 7 7.93 0.49 2.81
CA ALA A 7 8.47 1.04 4.05
C ALA A 7 8.54 -0.01 5.14
N ILE A 8 9.75 -0.36 5.54
CA ILE A 8 10.01 -1.23 6.70
C ILE A 8 9.86 -0.40 7.97
N ARG A 9 9.07 -0.91 8.92
CA ARG A 9 8.93 -0.31 10.25
C ARG A 9 10.28 -0.28 10.96
N THR A 10 10.58 0.75 11.76
CA THR A 10 11.87 0.85 12.47
C THR A 10 12.18 -0.37 13.34
N LYS A 11 11.14 -0.95 13.96
CA LYS A 11 11.25 -2.19 14.75
C LYS A 11 11.64 -3.43 13.93
N ARG A 12 11.57 -3.36 12.60
CA ARG A 12 11.89 -4.43 11.64
C ARG A 12 11.06 -5.70 11.82
N ASP A 13 9.80 -5.55 12.23
CA ASP A 13 8.84 -6.64 12.35
C ASP A 13 7.76 -6.62 11.26
N LEU A 14 7.50 -5.45 10.66
CA LEU A 14 6.49 -5.25 9.63
C LEU A 14 7.00 -4.35 8.50
N ALA A 15 6.41 -4.50 7.33
CA ALA A 15 6.57 -3.59 6.21
C ALA A 15 5.23 -3.34 5.50
N GLY A 16 5.00 -2.08 5.10
CA GLY A 16 4.00 -1.78 4.08
C GLY A 16 4.65 -1.92 2.71
N VAL A 17 3.94 -2.51 1.76
CA VAL A 17 4.44 -2.77 0.40
C VAL A 17 3.35 -2.43 -0.59
N PHE A 18 3.65 -1.57 -1.55
CA PHE A 18 2.82 -1.32 -2.71
C PHE A 18 3.42 -2.00 -3.93
N GLU A 19 2.56 -2.62 -4.73
CA GLU A 19 2.92 -3.25 -5.98
C GLU A 19 1.83 -2.96 -7.01
N TYR A 20 2.27 -2.49 -8.18
CA TYR A 20 1.49 -2.46 -9.40
C TYR A 20 2.15 -3.38 -10.41
N ASP A 21 1.50 -4.51 -10.68
CA ASP A 21 1.91 -5.50 -11.67
C ASP A 21 1.29 -5.13 -13.01
N GLU A 22 2.14 -4.72 -13.95
CA GLU A 22 1.72 -4.52 -15.33
C GLU A 22 1.60 -5.89 -16.02
N ALA A 23 0.37 -6.31 -16.30
CA ALA A 23 0.12 -7.53 -17.05
C ALA A 23 0.26 -7.32 -18.57
N ASP A 24 0.60 -8.39 -19.30
CA ASP A 24 0.66 -8.41 -20.77
C ASP A 24 -0.64 -7.90 -21.44
N ASP A 25 -1.79 -8.15 -20.79
CA ASP A 25 -3.04 -7.47 -21.09
C ASP A 25 -3.21 -6.28 -20.13
N PRO A 26 -3.20 -5.03 -20.62
CA PRO A 26 -3.37 -3.83 -19.78
C PRO A 26 -4.66 -3.83 -18.97
N LYS A 27 -5.70 -4.59 -19.38
CA LYS A 27 -6.94 -4.73 -18.60
C LYS A 27 -6.79 -5.64 -17.38
N SER A 28 -5.73 -6.45 -17.37
CA SER A 28 -5.41 -7.41 -16.32
C SER A 28 -4.39 -6.88 -15.31
N ALA A 29 -3.80 -5.70 -15.56
CA ALA A 29 -2.91 -5.05 -14.61
C ALA A 29 -3.62 -4.82 -13.26
N THR A 30 -2.90 -4.97 -12.16
CA THR A 30 -3.50 -4.86 -10.82
C THR A 30 -2.55 -4.21 -9.83
N ALA A 31 -3.09 -3.31 -9.01
CA ALA A 31 -2.39 -2.66 -7.92
C ALA A 31 -2.91 -3.15 -6.57
N TYR A 32 -1.99 -3.50 -5.69
CA TYR A 32 -2.27 -3.90 -4.32
C TYR A 32 -1.39 -3.15 -3.32
N PHE A 33 -1.93 -3.01 -2.12
CA PHE A 33 -1.20 -2.55 -0.95
C PHE A 33 -1.23 -3.63 0.12
N TYR A 34 -0.05 -4.06 0.53
CA TYR A 34 0.16 -5.16 1.45
C TYR A 34 0.75 -4.68 2.77
N LEU A 35 0.39 -5.38 3.83
CA LEU A 35 1.13 -5.40 5.08
C LEU A 35 1.81 -6.77 5.18
N CYS A 36 3.12 -6.79 5.32
CA CYS A 36 3.93 -8.00 5.40
C CYS A 36 4.65 -8.08 6.74
N ARG A 37 4.88 -9.30 7.24
CA ARG A 37 5.85 -9.54 8.31
C ARG A 37 7.26 -9.47 7.78
N ILE A 38 8.19 -9.07 8.63
CA ILE A 38 9.62 -9.24 8.36
C ILE A 38 10.10 -10.48 9.12
N GLU A 39 10.68 -11.42 8.38
CA GLU A 39 11.28 -12.64 8.91
C GLU A 39 12.72 -12.70 8.43
N ASP A 40 13.67 -12.93 9.35
CA ASP A 40 15.12 -12.97 9.06
C ASP A 40 15.63 -11.77 8.26
N GLY A 41 15.06 -10.59 8.51
CA GLY A 41 15.44 -9.33 7.85
C GLY A 41 14.93 -9.19 6.41
N ARG A 42 14.03 -10.06 5.96
CA ARG A 42 13.40 -10.01 4.62
C ARG A 42 11.89 -9.85 4.73
N VAL A 43 11.29 -9.29 3.68
CA VAL A 43 9.83 -9.28 3.54
C VAL A 43 9.35 -10.72 3.45
N GLY A 44 8.60 -11.13 4.47
CA GLY A 44 8.03 -12.44 4.64
C GLY A 44 6.54 -12.45 4.33
N PRO A 45 5.74 -13.28 5.02
CA PRO A 45 4.33 -13.49 4.70
C PRO A 45 3.48 -12.21 4.71
N VAL A 46 2.56 -12.12 3.75
CA VAL A 46 1.51 -11.10 3.72
C VAL A 46 0.52 -11.37 4.85
N VAL A 47 0.33 -10.40 5.73
CA VAL A 47 -0.65 -10.44 6.83
C VAL A 47 -1.90 -9.59 6.55
N GLY A 48 -1.83 -8.70 5.56
CA GLY A 48 -2.98 -7.92 5.10
C GLY A 48 -2.80 -7.50 3.65
N ALA A 49 -3.92 -7.45 2.92
CA ALA A 49 -3.96 -6.97 1.55
C ALA A 49 -5.17 -6.04 1.36
N ILE A 50 -4.95 -4.95 0.63
CA ILE A 50 -5.97 -4.01 0.16
C ILE A 50 -5.82 -3.92 -1.35
N HIS A 51 -6.90 -4.21 -2.07
CA HIS A 51 -6.96 -4.00 -3.51
C HIS A 51 -7.06 -2.50 -3.81
N VAL A 52 -6.10 -1.97 -4.55
CA VAL A 52 -6.05 -0.53 -4.87
C VAL A 52 -6.80 -0.27 -6.16
N ARG A 53 -6.44 -0.95 -7.24
CA ARG A 53 -7.02 -0.72 -8.57
C ARG A 53 -6.79 -1.92 -9.49
N SER A 54 -7.66 -2.08 -10.48
CA SER A 54 -7.44 -2.97 -11.63
C SER A 54 -7.47 -2.16 -12.93
N GLY A 55 -6.81 -2.71 -13.94
CA GLY A 55 -6.67 -2.12 -15.26
C GLY A 55 -5.53 -1.11 -15.34
N ASP A 56 -5.26 -0.71 -16.57
CA ASP A 56 -4.19 0.19 -16.92
C ASP A 56 -4.22 1.48 -16.10
N TRP A 57 -3.03 1.89 -15.66
CA TRP A 57 -2.86 3.00 -14.77
C TRP A 57 -1.55 3.72 -15.07
N ALA A 58 -1.68 4.91 -15.66
CA ALA A 58 -0.55 5.80 -15.91
C ALA A 58 -0.05 6.41 -14.58
N ILE A 59 0.83 5.69 -13.89
CA ILE A 59 1.55 6.15 -12.70
C ILE A 59 3.03 5.88 -12.81
N THR A 60 3.79 6.57 -11.97
CA THR A 60 5.22 6.34 -11.77
C THR A 60 5.50 6.12 -10.28
N GLU A 61 6.71 5.64 -9.96
CA GLU A 61 7.16 5.52 -8.58
C GLU A 61 7.11 6.87 -7.82
N ALA A 62 7.30 8.00 -8.50
CA ALA A 62 7.25 9.32 -7.88
C ALA A 62 5.85 9.72 -7.40
N ASP A 63 4.80 9.11 -7.98
CA ASP A 63 3.41 9.37 -7.62
C ASP A 63 2.96 8.56 -6.40
N ILE A 64 3.73 7.54 -6.04
CA ILE A 64 3.43 6.60 -4.96
C ILE A 64 4.36 6.86 -3.78
N SER A 65 3.82 6.73 -2.58
CA SER A 65 4.65 6.64 -1.39
C SER A 65 4.01 5.79 -0.30
N VAL A 66 4.76 4.84 0.24
CA VAL A 66 4.40 4.06 1.43
C VAL A 66 5.11 4.67 2.63
N ARG A 67 4.35 5.00 3.67
CA ARG A 67 4.90 5.66 4.86
C ARG A 67 4.27 5.13 6.13
N TRP A 68 5.04 5.10 7.20
CA TRP A 68 4.52 4.92 8.55
C TRP A 68 4.06 6.27 9.11
N ASP A 69 3.03 6.26 9.95
CA ASP A 69 2.73 7.40 10.81
C ASP A 69 3.85 7.62 11.85
N LYS A 70 3.78 8.74 12.57
CA LYS A 70 4.83 9.15 13.52
C LYS A 70 5.07 8.13 14.64
N ASP A 71 4.02 7.39 15.03
CA ASP A 71 4.05 6.41 16.12
C ASP A 71 4.29 4.98 15.58
N GLU A 72 4.49 4.86 14.27
CA GLU A 72 4.54 3.63 13.49
C GLU A 72 3.37 2.66 13.77
N ARG A 73 2.22 3.18 14.17
CA ARG A 73 1.00 2.38 14.41
C ARG A 73 0.30 2.05 13.11
N ARG A 74 0.36 2.97 12.15
CA ARG A 74 -0.27 2.83 10.84
C ARG A 74 0.76 2.90 9.74
N VAL A 75 0.55 2.09 8.72
CA VAL A 75 1.25 2.23 7.44
C VAL A 75 0.24 2.59 6.37
N GLY A 76 0.57 3.60 5.57
CA GLY A 76 -0.33 4.22 4.62
C GLY A 76 0.26 4.21 3.22
N LEU A 77 -0.61 4.00 2.25
CA LEU A 77 -0.35 4.23 0.83
C LEU A 77 -0.82 5.63 0.45
N PHE A 78 0.13 6.43 -0.02
CA PHE A 78 -0.10 7.74 -0.58
C PHE A 78 -0.02 7.68 -2.11
N ILE A 79 -1.02 8.24 -2.77
CA ILE A 79 -1.08 8.35 -4.23
C ILE A 79 -1.28 9.84 -4.54
N PHE A 80 -0.37 10.43 -5.31
CA PHE A 80 -0.28 11.87 -5.55
C PHE A 80 -0.28 12.69 -4.23
N GLY A 81 0.38 12.16 -3.19
CA GLY A 81 0.49 12.81 -1.87
C GLY A 81 -0.75 12.73 -0.98
N ALA A 82 -1.87 12.18 -1.47
CA ALA A 82 -3.08 11.94 -0.66
C ALA A 82 -3.10 10.51 -0.12
N LEU A 83 -3.61 10.32 1.10
CA LEU A 83 -3.75 8.98 1.69
C LEU A 83 -4.94 8.24 1.08
N TRP A 84 -4.70 7.04 0.57
CA TRP A 84 -5.71 6.24 -0.15
C TRP A 84 -5.94 4.85 0.42
N ALA A 85 -4.99 4.32 1.18
CA ALA A 85 -5.19 3.10 1.94
C ALA A 85 -4.32 3.11 3.20
N SER A 86 -4.76 2.42 4.25
CA SER A 86 -3.93 2.22 5.44
C SER A 86 -4.24 0.91 6.14
N PHE A 87 -3.22 0.40 6.85
CA PHE A 87 -3.36 -0.65 7.85
C PHE A 87 -3.10 -0.06 9.24
N ASP A 88 -3.99 -0.32 10.17
CA ASP A 88 -3.78 -0.05 11.60
C ASP A 88 -3.30 -1.32 12.29
N THR A 89 -2.03 -1.33 12.71
CA THR A 89 -1.39 -2.52 13.30
C THR A 89 -1.84 -2.80 14.74
N VAL A 90 -2.50 -1.85 15.39
CA VAL A 90 -2.99 -1.97 16.77
C VAL A 90 -4.36 -2.62 16.80
N THR A 91 -5.26 -2.15 15.93
CA THR A 91 -6.65 -2.64 15.85
C THR A 91 -6.84 -3.75 14.81
N GLY A 92 -5.89 -3.91 13.88
CA GLY A 92 -6.03 -4.77 12.71
C GLY A 92 -6.94 -4.21 11.63
N ALA A 93 -7.39 -2.95 11.76
CA ALA A 93 -8.27 -2.31 10.80
C ALA A 93 -7.58 -2.06 9.46
N ARG A 94 -8.37 -2.10 8.39
CA ARG A 94 -7.97 -1.88 7.00
C ARG A 94 -8.87 -0.81 6.41
N HIS A 95 -8.29 0.23 5.84
CA HIS A 95 -9.02 1.36 5.29
C HIS A 95 -8.63 1.63 3.84
N GLY A 96 -9.60 2.05 3.02
CA GLY A 96 -9.36 2.49 1.65
C GLY A 96 -9.37 1.38 0.60
N GLY A 97 -8.63 1.62 -0.48
CA GLY A 97 -8.69 0.84 -1.72
C GLY A 97 -9.67 1.41 -2.75
N GLY A 98 -9.75 0.79 -3.92
CA GLY A 98 -10.66 1.21 -5.00
C GLY A 98 -10.35 2.59 -5.60
N TYR A 99 -9.07 2.96 -5.70
CA TYR A 99 -8.60 4.20 -6.32
C TYR A 99 -9.23 4.42 -7.70
N GLY A 100 -9.73 5.63 -7.95
CA GLY A 100 -10.37 6.02 -9.21
C GLY A 100 -11.86 5.68 -9.33
N LYS A 101 -12.46 5.05 -8.32
CA LYS A 101 -13.90 5.18 -8.08
C LYS A 101 -14.10 6.56 -7.45
N ASP A 102 -15.22 7.25 -7.72
CA ASP A 102 -15.52 8.64 -7.29
C ASP A 102 -15.65 8.83 -5.75
N PHE A 103 -14.69 8.32 -5.00
CA PHE A 103 -14.68 8.22 -3.55
C PHE A 103 -13.25 8.37 -3.07
N GLN A 104 -12.98 9.43 -2.34
CA GLN A 104 -11.77 9.54 -1.55
C GLN A 104 -12.07 9.03 -0.14
N PRO A 105 -11.38 8.00 0.35
CA PRO A 105 -11.68 7.43 1.66
C PRO A 105 -11.29 8.41 2.77
N ASP A 106 -12.20 8.65 3.72
CA ASP A 106 -11.88 9.35 4.97
C ASP A 106 -11.12 8.39 5.88
N ILE A 107 -9.80 8.40 5.77
CA ILE A 107 -8.90 7.48 6.46
C ILE A 107 -8.26 8.20 7.66
N PRO A 108 -8.44 7.68 8.89
CA PRO A 108 -7.73 8.19 10.06
C PRO A 108 -6.22 8.12 9.88
N TRP A 109 -5.55 9.27 10.00
CA TRP A 109 -4.11 9.41 9.86
C TRP A 109 -3.55 10.43 10.86
N ILE A 110 -3.08 9.95 12.01
CA ILE A 110 -2.51 10.78 13.09
C ILE A 110 -1.42 10.00 13.81
#